data_AF-A0A9X0DMB8-F1
#
_entry.id   AF-A0A9X0DMB8-F1
#
_cell.length_a   1.000
_cell.length_b   1.000
_cell.length_c   1.000
_cell.angle_alpha   90.00
_cell.angle_beta   90.00
_cell.angle_gamma   90.00
#
_symmetry.space_group_name_H-M   'P 1'
#
loop_
_entity.id
_entity.type
_entity.pdbx_description
1 polymer ?
#
loop_
_entity_poly.entity_id
_entity_poly.type
_entity_poly.pdbx_seq_one_letter_code
_entity_poly.pdbx_strand_id
1 'polypeptide(L)'
;MAWPNPFRRNDENTRNAWGYTFQWTPEHLTEEQMRPMKFSYDVLAEECLTRLDKISPPTSGELPRNQSILPNQKEGKEKPKRDLYALLRDHSSEDEKLGELWEEVNTILDWVDWDQIGRGQEVFYRYGGAALTGLAYQSLLGGMGAARVTEVLARTGGFSTKSARRRMFETTQHILQVTESIEAIKPGGTGHISSIKVRLLHAAVRRRILALAKEKPSYYSIEEYGIPINDLDSIATIGTFSTTLIWLSFPRQGIFLRPQEITDYIALWRLVAHYLGTPTTYFSSPASAKKSWNPSS
;
A
#
# COMPACT_ATOMS: atom_id res chain seq x y z
N MET A 1 21.19 -21.29 -9.32
CA MET A 1 20.03 -22.21 -9.33
C MET A 1 19.87 -22.77 -7.93
N ALA A 2 18.72 -22.55 -7.29
CA ALA A 2 18.43 -23.19 -6.00
C ALA A 2 18.34 -24.70 -6.21
N TRP A 3 18.97 -25.49 -5.33
CA TRP A 3 18.82 -26.95 -5.35
C TRP A 3 17.35 -27.32 -5.16
N PRO A 4 16.78 -28.23 -5.99
CA PRO A 4 15.41 -28.66 -5.83
C PRO A 4 15.26 -29.39 -4.49
N ASN A 5 14.35 -28.90 -3.65
CA ASN A 5 14.04 -29.53 -2.37
C ASN A 5 13.42 -30.93 -2.63
N PRO A 6 14.05 -32.04 -2.21
CA PRO A 6 13.57 -33.39 -2.48
C PRO A 6 12.26 -33.74 -1.76
N PHE A 7 11.82 -32.92 -0.80
CA PHE A 7 10.54 -33.05 -0.11
C PHE A 7 9.42 -32.20 -0.73
N ARG A 8 9.70 -31.53 -1.86
CA ARG A 8 8.72 -30.69 -2.55
C ARG A 8 7.73 -31.58 -3.28
N ARG A 9 6.48 -31.59 -2.82
CA ARG A 9 5.36 -32.19 -3.56
C ARG A 9 5.25 -31.49 -4.93
N ASN A 10 5.11 -32.29 -5.98
CA ASN A 10 4.86 -31.84 -7.35
C ASN A 10 3.64 -32.60 -7.86
N ASP A 11 2.48 -32.01 -7.66
CA ASP A 11 1.15 -32.54 -7.93
C ASP A 11 0.28 -31.49 -8.65
N GLU A 12 -0.99 -31.79 -8.91
CA GLU A 12 -1.94 -30.90 -9.57
C GLU A 12 -2.17 -29.54 -8.89
N ASN A 13 -1.81 -29.40 -7.61
CA ASN A 13 -1.93 -28.16 -6.85
C ASN A 13 -0.65 -27.33 -6.90
N THR A 14 0.40 -27.85 -7.53
CA THR A 14 1.66 -27.14 -7.69
C THR A 14 1.49 -26.01 -8.70
N ARG A 15 1.87 -24.80 -8.30
CA ARG A 15 1.83 -23.59 -9.13
C ARG A 15 3.24 -23.03 -9.25
N ASN A 16 3.60 -22.59 -10.45
CA ASN A 16 4.86 -21.91 -10.70
C ASN A 16 4.59 -20.51 -11.24
N ALA A 17 5.13 -19.51 -10.56
CA ALA A 17 5.06 -18.14 -11.01
C ALA A 17 6.34 -17.39 -10.69
N TRP A 18 6.85 -16.66 -11.69
CA TRP A 18 8.08 -15.88 -11.62
C TRP A 18 9.30 -16.66 -11.09
N GLY A 19 9.39 -17.96 -11.36
CA GLY A 19 10.47 -18.82 -10.86
C GLY A 19 10.35 -19.16 -9.37
N TYR A 20 9.14 -19.05 -8.81
CA TYR A 20 8.78 -19.53 -7.48
C TYR A 20 7.69 -20.59 -7.61
N THR A 21 7.85 -21.69 -6.88
CA THR A 21 6.89 -22.80 -6.90
C THR A 21 6.26 -22.95 -5.53
N PHE A 22 4.95 -23.04 -5.49
CA PHE A 22 4.18 -23.21 -4.27
C PHE A 22 3.03 -24.17 -4.45
N GLN A 23 2.47 -24.57 -3.33
CA GLN A 23 1.28 -25.39 -3.27
C GLN A 23 0.07 -24.48 -3.14
N TRP A 24 -0.81 -24.55 -4.13
CA TRP A 24 -2.16 -24.03 -4.00
C TRP A 24 -2.91 -24.86 -2.97
N THR A 25 -3.68 -24.22 -2.12
CA THR A 25 -4.53 -24.89 -1.13
C THR A 25 -5.95 -24.38 -1.27
N PRO A 26 -6.97 -25.14 -0.82
CA PRO A 26 -8.36 -24.66 -0.79
C PRO A 26 -8.56 -23.38 0.02
N GLU A 27 -7.57 -22.99 0.82
CA GLU A 27 -7.61 -21.79 1.64
C GLU A 27 -7.14 -20.53 0.89
N HIS A 28 -6.48 -20.67 -0.26
CA HIS A 28 -6.11 -19.53 -1.11
C HIS A 28 -7.36 -18.94 -1.75
N LEU A 29 -7.36 -17.61 -1.91
CA LEU A 29 -8.50 -16.91 -2.50
C LEU A 29 -8.72 -17.36 -3.94
N THR A 30 -9.95 -17.76 -4.25
CA THR A 30 -10.35 -18.08 -5.62
C THR A 30 -10.56 -16.81 -6.43
N GLU A 31 -10.54 -16.93 -7.77
CA GLU A 31 -10.86 -15.79 -8.65
C GLU A 31 -12.25 -15.23 -8.37
N GLU A 32 -13.23 -16.09 -8.09
CA GLU A 32 -14.59 -15.69 -7.73
C GLU A 32 -14.64 -14.88 -6.43
N GLN A 33 -13.82 -15.23 -5.43
CA GLN A 33 -13.69 -14.47 -4.19
C GLN A 33 -12.94 -13.14 -4.41
N MET A 34 -11.99 -13.10 -5.34
CA MET A 34 -11.20 -11.90 -5.63
C MET A 34 -11.91 -10.90 -6.53
N ARG A 35 -12.77 -11.37 -7.44
CA ARG A 35 -13.42 -10.52 -8.45
C ARG A 35 -14.24 -9.37 -7.85
N PRO A 36 -15.06 -9.55 -6.80
CA PRO A 36 -15.77 -8.44 -6.15
C PRO A 36 -14.83 -7.35 -5.61
N MET A 37 -13.65 -7.73 -5.12
CA MET A 37 -12.66 -6.78 -4.57
C MET A 37 -12.05 -5.85 -5.61
N LYS A 38 -12.23 -6.14 -6.91
CA LYS A 38 -11.89 -5.18 -8.00
C LYS A 38 -12.85 -3.98 -8.03
N PHE A 39 -14.01 -4.10 -7.41
CA PHE A 39 -15.09 -3.10 -7.46
C PHE A 39 -15.44 -2.53 -6.08
N SER A 40 -14.73 -2.95 -5.04
CA SER A 40 -14.73 -2.30 -3.73
C SER A 40 -13.47 -1.45 -3.54
N TYR A 41 -13.60 -0.39 -2.76
CA TYR A 41 -12.54 0.58 -2.52
C TYR A 41 -12.87 1.40 -1.28
N ASP A 42 -11.91 2.21 -0.83
CA ASP A 42 -12.06 3.16 0.26
C ASP A 42 -13.00 4.33 -0.11
N VAL A 43 -14.30 4.12 0.11
CA VAL A 43 -15.37 5.10 -0.11
C VAL A 43 -15.24 6.27 0.86
N LEU A 44 -14.90 5.99 2.13
CA LEU A 44 -14.77 7.01 3.16
C LEU A 44 -13.73 8.08 2.81
N ALA A 45 -12.55 7.68 2.31
CA ALA A 45 -11.53 8.64 1.87
C ALA A 45 -11.98 9.47 0.66
N GLU A 46 -12.79 8.92 -0.24
CA GLU A 46 -13.33 9.66 -1.40
C GLU A 46 -14.39 10.69 -0.99
N GLU A 47 -15.27 10.34 -0.06
CA GLU A 47 -16.24 11.25 0.55
C GLU A 47 -15.52 12.38 1.30
N CYS A 48 -14.52 12.04 2.11
CA CYS A 48 -13.69 13.02 2.81
C CYS A 48 -12.99 13.96 1.83
N LEU A 49 -12.35 13.43 0.79
CA LEU A 49 -11.69 14.25 -0.22
C LEU A 49 -12.65 15.25 -0.88
N THR A 50 -13.90 14.84 -1.12
CA THR A 50 -14.95 15.71 -1.67
C THR A 50 -15.31 16.84 -0.69
N ARG A 51 -15.34 16.59 0.62
CA ARG A 51 -15.52 17.65 1.63
C ARG A 51 -14.32 18.58 1.72
N LEU A 52 -13.10 18.04 1.73
CA LEU A 52 -11.86 18.82 1.75
C LEU A 52 -11.68 19.71 0.52
N ASP A 53 -12.19 19.30 -0.65
CA ASP A 53 -12.19 20.13 -1.85
C ASP A 53 -13.14 21.34 -1.75
N LYS A 54 -14.23 21.24 -0.98
CA LYS A 54 -15.13 22.38 -0.74
C LYS A 54 -14.47 23.42 0.15
N ILE A 55 -13.68 22.98 1.13
CA ILE A 55 -12.93 23.84 2.06
C ILE A 55 -11.73 24.48 1.36
N SER A 56 -10.96 23.68 0.64
CA SER A 56 -9.75 24.10 -0.07
C SER A 56 -9.75 23.48 -1.46
N PRO A 57 -10.26 24.18 -2.49
CA PRO A 57 -10.32 23.67 -3.85
C PRO A 57 -8.93 23.35 -4.41
N PRO A 58 -8.77 22.27 -5.20
CA PRO A 58 -7.49 21.97 -5.83
C PRO A 58 -7.13 23.04 -6.88
N THR A 59 -5.88 23.49 -6.88
CA THR A 59 -5.32 24.24 -8.03
C THR A 59 -5.26 23.33 -9.26
N SER A 60 -5.64 23.87 -10.42
CA SER A 60 -5.98 23.09 -11.62
C SER A 60 -4.97 21.99 -11.97
N GLY A 61 -5.48 20.78 -12.15
CA GLY A 61 -4.79 19.67 -12.82
C GLY A 61 -3.69 18.95 -12.02
N GLU A 62 -3.29 19.39 -10.83
CA GLU A 62 -2.29 18.68 -10.01
C GLU A 62 -2.94 17.69 -9.03
N LEU A 63 -2.39 16.47 -8.95
CA LEU A 63 -2.73 15.52 -7.89
C LEU A 63 -2.12 15.99 -6.56
N PRO A 64 -2.75 15.66 -5.41
CA PRO A 64 -2.13 15.85 -4.09
C PRO A 64 -0.75 15.21 -4.04
N ARG A 65 0.12 15.71 -3.16
CA ARG A 65 1.51 15.22 -3.06
C ARG A 65 1.77 14.80 -1.62
N ASN A 66 2.36 13.63 -1.43
CA ASN A 66 2.89 13.23 -0.13
C ASN A 66 4.26 13.89 0.09
N GLN A 67 4.29 15.20 0.35
CA GLN A 67 5.50 15.91 0.77
C GLN A 67 5.50 16.00 2.31
N SER A 68 6.37 15.24 2.96
CA SER A 68 6.80 15.54 4.32
C SER A 68 8.03 16.44 4.26
N ILE A 69 8.00 17.50 5.06
CA ILE A 69 9.00 18.57 5.12
C ILE A 69 10.37 17.97 5.48
N LEU A 70 11.23 17.75 4.50
CA LEU A 70 12.67 17.91 4.70
C LEU A 70 12.97 19.38 4.40
N PRO A 71 13.71 20.10 5.26
CA PRO A 71 13.95 21.53 5.07
C PRO A 71 14.84 21.73 3.85
N ASN A 72 14.21 21.98 2.71
CA ASN A 72 14.90 22.52 1.56
C ASN A 72 14.91 24.04 1.76
N GLN A 73 16.05 24.60 2.13
CA GLN A 73 16.27 26.05 2.14
C GLN A 73 16.14 26.58 0.70
N LYS A 74 14.92 26.94 0.32
CA LYS A 74 14.68 27.87 -0.79
C LYS A 74 13.70 28.91 -0.31
N GLU A 75 14.25 30.05 0.08
CA GLU A 75 13.53 31.28 0.35
C GLU A 75 12.78 31.71 -0.92
N GLY A 76 11.48 31.48 -0.90
CA GLY A 76 10.53 32.00 -1.86
C GLY A 76 9.15 31.85 -1.25
N LYS A 77 8.34 32.92 -1.25
CA LYS A 77 6.95 32.91 -0.81
C LYS A 77 6.10 32.03 -1.76
N GLU A 78 6.26 30.71 -1.71
CA GLU A 78 5.29 29.79 -2.30
C GLU A 78 3.98 29.93 -1.52
N LYS A 79 2.84 30.03 -2.23
CA LYS A 79 1.53 29.89 -1.60
C LYS A 79 1.51 28.58 -0.81
N PRO A 80 0.93 28.54 0.41
CA PRO A 80 0.89 27.32 1.20
C PRO A 80 0.26 26.20 0.37
N LYS A 81 1.05 25.15 0.12
CA LYS A 81 0.60 23.98 -0.64
C LYS A 81 -0.54 23.32 0.12
N ARG A 82 -1.57 22.90 -0.60
CA ARG A 82 -2.75 22.21 -0.07
C ARG A 82 -2.34 20.94 0.69
N ASP A 83 -2.32 21.00 2.02
CA ASP A 83 -2.06 19.86 2.90
C ASP A 83 -3.38 19.23 3.35
N LEU A 84 -3.76 18.13 2.70
CA LEU A 84 -5.00 17.43 2.98
C LEU A 84 -5.07 16.85 4.39
N TYR A 85 -3.93 16.46 4.98
CA TYR A 85 -3.92 15.95 6.34
C TYR A 85 -4.21 17.07 7.34
N ALA A 86 -3.58 18.25 7.14
CA ALA A 86 -3.85 19.40 8.00
C ALA A 86 -5.32 19.82 7.93
N LEU A 87 -5.90 19.86 6.72
CA LEU A 87 -7.32 20.15 6.55
C LEU A 87 -8.21 19.08 7.22
N LEU A 88 -7.90 17.79 7.08
CA LEU A 88 -8.63 16.73 7.76
C LEU A 88 -8.58 16.91 9.29
N ARG A 89 -7.39 17.14 9.85
CA ARG A 89 -7.20 17.38 11.29
C ARG A 89 -8.04 18.57 11.76
N ASP A 90 -7.88 19.71 11.08
CA ASP A 90 -8.43 20.99 11.51
C ASP A 90 -9.96 21.05 11.38
N HIS A 91 -10.55 20.28 10.46
CA HIS A 91 -11.99 20.26 10.19
C HIS A 91 -12.70 18.95 10.58
N SER A 92 -12.00 18.01 11.23
CA SER A 92 -12.56 16.71 11.63
C SER A 92 -13.80 16.82 12.53
N SER A 93 -13.84 17.83 13.41
CA SER A 93 -14.99 18.07 14.30
C SER A 93 -16.15 18.81 13.63
N GLU A 94 -15.99 19.30 12.41
CA GLU A 94 -16.96 20.15 11.71
C GLU A 94 -17.82 19.40 10.69
N ASP A 95 -17.40 18.19 10.27
CA ASP A 95 -18.09 17.37 9.27
C ASP A 95 -18.08 15.90 9.69
N GLU A 96 -19.24 15.24 9.63
CA GLU A 96 -19.43 13.85 10.05
C GLU A 96 -18.45 12.88 9.38
N LYS A 97 -18.20 13.02 8.07
CA LYS A 97 -17.31 12.10 7.34
C LYS A 97 -15.85 12.37 7.63
N LEU A 98 -15.48 13.65 7.80
CA LEU A 98 -14.13 14.00 8.24
C LEU A 98 -13.87 13.47 9.66
N GLY A 99 -14.87 13.54 10.54
CA GLY A 99 -14.84 12.97 11.88
C GLY A 99 -14.70 11.44 11.86
N GLU A 100 -15.48 10.75 11.04
CA GLU A 100 -15.43 9.29 10.87
C GLU A 100 -14.03 8.83 10.44
N LEU A 101 -13.45 9.45 9.40
CA LEU A 101 -12.08 9.12 8.97
C LEU A 101 -11.05 9.46 10.04
N TRP A 102 -11.19 10.60 10.71
CA TRP A 102 -10.28 11.02 11.76
C TRP A 102 -10.30 10.06 12.96
N GLU A 103 -11.48 9.62 13.39
CA GLU A 103 -11.62 8.64 14.46
C GLU A 103 -11.07 7.28 14.05
N GLU A 104 -11.37 6.80 12.83
CA GLU A 104 -10.88 5.52 12.31
C GLU A 104 -9.34 5.44 12.35
N VAL A 105 -8.65 6.49 11.91
CA VAL A 105 -7.19 6.47 11.82
C VAL A 105 -6.48 6.79 13.14
N ASN A 106 -7.14 7.46 14.09
CA ASN A 106 -6.54 7.79 15.39
C ASN A 106 -6.91 6.80 16.51
N THR A 107 -7.90 5.92 16.28
CA THR A 107 -8.27 4.89 17.26
C THR A 107 -7.23 3.78 17.31
N ILE A 108 -6.80 3.43 18.53
CA ILE A 108 -5.94 2.26 18.78
C ILE A 108 -6.83 1.02 18.75
N LEU A 109 -6.59 0.12 17.79
CA LEU A 109 -7.37 -1.09 17.63
C LEU A 109 -6.95 -2.16 18.65
N ASP A 110 -7.90 -2.98 19.10
CA ASP A 110 -7.67 -4.01 20.14
C ASP A 110 -6.56 -5.01 19.83
N TRP A 111 -6.29 -5.26 18.55
CA TRP A 111 -5.25 -6.19 18.11
C TRP A 111 -3.85 -5.56 18.00
N VAL A 112 -3.73 -4.24 18.22
CA VAL A 112 -2.44 -3.53 18.13
C VAL A 112 -1.67 -3.69 19.44
N ASP A 113 -0.61 -4.49 19.39
CA ASP A 113 0.41 -4.59 20.44
C ASP A 113 1.64 -3.77 20.01
N TRP A 114 1.95 -2.69 20.71
CA TRP A 114 3.06 -1.80 20.35
C TRP A 114 4.43 -2.49 20.44
N ASP A 115 4.61 -3.44 21.37
CA ASP A 115 5.87 -4.20 21.45
C ASP A 115 5.99 -5.14 20.24
N GLN A 116 4.87 -5.71 19.78
CA GLN A 116 4.81 -6.49 18.54
C GLN A 116 5.15 -5.64 17.32
N ILE A 117 4.56 -4.46 17.20
CA ILE A 117 4.83 -3.53 16.10
C ILE A 117 6.31 -3.14 16.10
N GLY A 118 6.90 -2.89 17.27
CA GLY A 118 8.32 -2.52 17.41
C GLY A 118 9.26 -3.62 16.93
N ARG A 119 8.99 -4.87 17.33
CA ARG A 119 9.73 -6.03 16.79
C ARG A 119 9.54 -6.20 15.29
N GLY A 120 8.35 -5.88 14.76
CA GLY A 120 8.11 -5.82 13.31
C GLY A 120 8.98 -4.78 12.61
N GLN A 121 9.15 -3.59 13.20
CA GLN A 121 10.04 -2.56 12.67
C GLN A 121 11.51 -3.01 12.69
N GLU A 122 11.95 -3.71 13.73
CA GLU A 122 13.29 -4.29 13.80
C GLU A 122 13.60 -5.28 12.68
N VAL A 123 12.60 -6.05 12.21
CA VAL A 123 12.78 -6.96 11.06
C VAL A 123 13.19 -6.18 9.82
N PHE A 124 12.57 -5.01 9.56
CA PHE A 124 12.96 -4.17 8.43
C PHE A 124 14.41 -3.72 8.55
N TYR A 125 14.85 -3.21 9.71
CA TYR A 125 16.24 -2.75 9.88
C TYR A 125 17.27 -3.86 9.89
N ARG A 126 16.92 -5.03 10.44
CA ARG A 126 17.79 -6.22 10.42
C ARG A 126 18.08 -6.69 9.00
N TYR A 127 17.12 -6.55 8.09
CA TYR A 127 17.22 -7.03 6.71
C TYR A 127 17.09 -5.90 5.68
N GLY A 128 17.36 -4.64 6.06
CA GLY A 128 16.96 -3.47 5.28
C GLY A 128 17.54 -3.42 3.87
N GLY A 129 18.82 -3.77 3.73
CA GLY A 129 19.45 -3.90 2.41
C GLY A 129 18.74 -4.94 1.54
N ALA A 130 18.49 -6.14 2.09
CA ALA A 130 17.81 -7.21 1.38
C ALA A 130 16.33 -6.88 1.07
N ALA A 131 15.65 -6.16 1.96
CA ALA A 131 14.28 -5.71 1.79
C ALA A 131 14.20 -4.69 0.64
N LEU A 132 15.05 -3.66 0.65
CA LEU A 132 15.10 -2.64 -0.40
C LEU A 132 15.52 -3.22 -1.75
N THR A 133 16.48 -4.16 -1.78
CA THR A 133 16.82 -4.89 -3.01
C THR A 133 15.62 -5.69 -3.52
N GLY A 134 14.94 -6.42 -2.63
CA GLY A 134 13.71 -7.15 -2.97
C GLY A 134 12.63 -6.24 -3.57
N LEU A 135 12.34 -5.12 -2.90
CA LEU A 135 11.34 -4.15 -3.34
C LEU A 135 11.73 -3.46 -4.65
N ALA A 136 13.01 -3.17 -4.89
CA ALA A 136 13.49 -2.62 -6.14
C ALA A 136 13.28 -3.60 -7.30
N TYR A 137 13.65 -4.88 -7.12
CA TYR A 137 13.41 -5.92 -8.12
C TYR A 137 11.91 -6.14 -8.37
N GLN A 138 11.10 -6.15 -7.32
CA GLN A 138 9.65 -6.23 -7.48
C GLN A 138 9.13 -5.00 -8.23
N SER A 139 9.58 -3.78 -7.92
CA SER A 139 9.14 -2.58 -8.62
C SER A 139 9.55 -2.55 -10.11
N LEU A 140 10.71 -3.13 -10.46
CA LEU A 140 11.25 -3.17 -11.82
C LEU A 140 10.72 -4.34 -12.66
N LEU A 141 10.55 -5.52 -12.07
CA LEU A 141 10.21 -6.77 -12.78
C LEU A 141 8.80 -7.30 -12.44
N GLY A 142 8.32 -7.12 -11.20
CA GLY A 142 7.04 -7.64 -10.72
C GLY A 142 5.86 -6.66 -10.83
N GLY A 143 6.10 -5.37 -10.57
CA GLY A 143 5.10 -4.29 -10.63
C GLY A 143 4.67 -3.95 -12.05
N MET A 144 5.46 -4.36 -13.06
CA MET A 144 5.04 -4.33 -14.47
C MET A 144 4.20 -5.54 -14.87
N GLY A 145 4.14 -6.60 -14.04
CA GLY A 145 3.34 -7.81 -14.29
C GLY A 145 1.88 -7.69 -13.83
N ALA A 146 1.58 -6.81 -12.87
CA ALA A 146 0.22 -6.54 -12.42
C ALA A 146 -0.45 -5.50 -13.34
N ALA A 147 -1.09 -5.97 -14.42
CA ALA A 147 -1.68 -5.11 -15.46
C ALA A 147 -2.55 -3.96 -14.93
N ARG A 148 -3.33 -4.20 -13.86
CA ARG A 148 -4.20 -3.20 -13.22
C ARG A 148 -3.41 -2.03 -12.60
N VAL A 149 -2.36 -2.35 -11.83
CA VAL A 149 -1.50 -1.33 -11.23
C VAL A 149 -0.76 -0.56 -12.32
N THR A 150 -0.16 -1.28 -13.29
CA THR A 150 0.52 -0.68 -14.45
C THR A 150 -0.36 0.34 -15.16
N GLU A 151 -1.64 0.01 -15.36
CA GLU A 151 -2.58 0.90 -16.04
C GLU A 151 -2.83 2.19 -15.24
N VAL A 152 -3.06 2.11 -13.92
CA VAL A 152 -3.18 3.29 -13.05
C VAL A 152 -1.92 4.18 -13.12
N LEU A 153 -0.73 3.56 -13.14
CA LEU A 153 0.52 4.30 -13.29
C LEU A 153 0.66 4.94 -14.67
N ALA A 154 0.17 4.29 -15.75
CA ALA A 154 0.17 4.85 -17.09
C ALA A 154 -0.66 6.13 -17.15
N ARG A 155 -1.88 6.08 -16.63
CA ARG A 155 -2.84 7.18 -16.67
C ARG A 155 -2.43 8.39 -15.84
N THR A 156 -1.66 8.17 -14.77
CA THR A 156 -1.11 9.26 -13.93
C THR A 156 0.20 9.85 -14.44
N GLY A 157 0.70 9.41 -15.61
CA GLY A 157 2.01 9.85 -16.12
C GLY A 157 3.19 9.30 -15.30
N GLY A 158 2.96 8.20 -14.59
CA GLY A 158 3.91 7.56 -13.68
C GLY A 158 5.16 7.02 -14.38
N PHE A 159 5.10 6.73 -15.68
CA PHE A 159 6.23 6.18 -16.45
C PHE A 159 7.21 7.23 -16.98
N SER A 160 6.95 8.54 -16.81
CA SER A 160 8.00 9.52 -17.09
C SER A 160 9.18 9.31 -16.13
N THR A 161 10.42 9.44 -16.60
CA THR A 161 11.62 9.20 -15.77
C THR A 161 11.63 10.04 -14.49
N LYS A 162 11.20 11.30 -14.58
CA LYS A 162 11.07 12.22 -13.45
C LYS A 162 9.98 11.77 -12.47
N SER A 163 8.81 11.37 -12.95
CA SER A 163 7.71 10.87 -12.11
C SER A 163 8.06 9.52 -11.47
N ALA A 164 8.67 8.61 -12.22
CA ALA A 164 9.09 7.30 -11.72
C ALA A 164 10.12 7.42 -10.60
N ARG A 165 11.20 8.19 -10.81
CA ARG A 165 12.22 8.46 -9.77
C ARG A 165 11.60 9.07 -8.52
N ARG A 166 10.71 10.04 -8.70
CA ARG A 166 10.05 10.73 -7.60
C ARG A 166 9.18 9.78 -6.78
N ARG A 167 8.34 8.97 -7.42
CA ARG A 167 7.49 8.00 -6.73
C ARG A 167 8.30 6.96 -5.96
N MET A 168 9.39 6.46 -6.55
CA MET A 168 10.30 5.56 -5.83
C MET A 168 10.82 6.20 -4.54
N PHE A 169 11.19 7.49 -4.59
CA PHE A 169 11.60 8.23 -3.40
C PHE A 169 10.46 8.40 -2.39
N GLU A 170 9.27 8.81 -2.84
CA GLU A 170 8.09 8.99 -1.98
C GLU A 170 7.67 7.68 -1.28
N THR A 171 7.69 6.55 -2.00
CA THR A 171 7.43 5.21 -1.42
C THR A 171 8.52 4.79 -0.45
N THR A 172 9.80 4.99 -0.80
CA THR A 172 10.93 4.68 0.11
C THR A 172 10.82 5.50 1.40
N GLN A 173 10.47 6.78 1.27
CA GLN A 173 10.28 7.66 2.41
C GLN A 173 9.11 7.21 3.29
N HIS A 174 7.98 6.81 2.71
CA HIS A 174 6.86 6.27 3.47
C HIS A 174 7.26 5.02 4.26
N ILE A 175 7.97 4.07 3.64
CA ILE A 175 8.49 2.87 4.31
C ILE A 175 9.37 3.25 5.50
N LEU A 176 10.32 4.17 5.30
CA LEU A 176 11.20 4.64 6.37
C LEU A 176 10.40 5.27 7.51
N GLN A 177 9.38 6.07 7.22
CA GLN A 177 8.56 6.72 8.24
C GLN A 177 7.71 5.74 9.05
N VAL A 178 7.14 4.71 8.43
CA VAL A 178 6.35 3.70 9.16
C VAL A 178 7.23 2.70 9.90
N THR A 179 8.51 2.58 9.53
CA THR A 179 9.46 1.67 10.20
C THR A 179 10.35 2.34 11.22
N GLU A 180 10.52 3.67 11.19
CA GLU A 180 11.49 4.43 11.99
C GLU A 180 11.43 4.16 13.49
N SER A 181 10.24 4.25 14.09
CA SER A 181 10.03 4.04 15.51
C SER A 181 8.55 3.84 15.84
N ILE A 182 8.27 3.40 17.07
CA ILE A 182 6.90 3.32 17.60
C ILE A 182 6.20 4.68 17.58
N GLU A 183 6.90 5.75 17.98
CA GLU A 183 6.34 7.09 18.00
C GLU A 183 6.05 7.62 16.59
N ALA A 184 6.80 7.17 15.58
CA ALA A 184 6.53 7.52 14.19
C ALA A 184 5.24 6.87 13.66
N ILE A 185 4.88 5.67 14.09
CA ILE A 185 3.70 4.93 13.59
C ILE A 185 2.45 5.08 14.46
N LYS A 186 2.58 5.57 15.70
CA LYS A 186 1.43 5.95 16.55
C LYS A 186 0.65 7.13 15.97
N PRO A 187 -0.63 7.31 16.35
CA PRO A 187 -1.42 8.48 15.98
C PRO A 187 -0.67 9.81 16.19
N GLY A 188 -0.58 10.62 15.13
CA GLY A 188 0.16 11.89 15.12
C GLY A 188 1.66 11.77 14.77
N GLY A 189 2.20 10.56 14.66
CA GLY A 189 3.57 10.28 14.24
C GLY A 189 3.81 10.49 12.74
N THR A 190 5.07 10.60 12.33
CA THR A 190 5.46 10.86 10.94
C THR A 190 4.98 9.78 9.96
N GLY A 191 5.08 8.50 10.32
CA GLY A 191 4.58 7.35 9.55
C GLY A 191 3.07 7.26 9.52
N HIS A 192 2.40 7.59 10.63
CA HIS A 192 0.94 7.69 10.70
C HIS A 192 0.41 8.77 9.74
N ILE A 193 0.93 9.99 9.88
CA ILE A 193 0.57 11.14 9.03
C ILE A 193 0.83 10.84 7.56
N SER A 194 2.00 10.27 7.25
CA SER A 194 2.38 9.92 5.88
C SER A 194 1.42 8.89 5.27
N SER A 195 0.98 7.89 6.05
CA SER A 195 -0.01 6.90 5.60
C SER A 195 -1.35 7.55 5.27
N ILE A 196 -1.86 8.46 6.10
CA ILE A 196 -3.11 9.18 5.83
C ILE A 196 -2.99 10.07 4.57
N LYS A 197 -1.83 10.73 4.39
CA LYS A 197 -1.55 11.50 3.17
C LYS A 197 -1.58 10.62 1.92
N VAL A 198 -1.04 9.40 2.00
CA VAL A 198 -1.11 8.41 0.91
C VAL A 198 -2.55 7.95 0.67
N ARG A 199 -3.33 7.68 1.73
CA ARG A 199 -4.76 7.31 1.62
C ARG A 199 -5.57 8.36 0.85
N LEU A 200 -5.42 9.63 1.22
CA LEU A 200 -6.10 10.75 0.54
C LEU A 200 -5.56 10.99 -0.88
N LEU A 201 -4.27 10.75 -1.12
CA LEU A 201 -3.69 10.74 -2.47
C LEU A 201 -4.34 9.66 -3.34
N HIS A 202 -4.49 8.44 -2.82
CA HIS A 202 -5.14 7.34 -3.53
C HIS A 202 -6.58 7.67 -3.92
N ALA A 203 -7.37 8.25 -3.01
CA ALA A 203 -8.71 8.74 -3.33
C ALA A 203 -8.69 9.78 -4.47
N ALA A 204 -7.73 10.72 -4.46
CA ALA A 204 -7.61 11.74 -5.49
C ALA A 204 -7.21 11.17 -6.86
N VAL A 205 -6.30 10.19 -6.88
CA VAL A 205 -5.92 9.47 -8.10
C VAL A 205 -7.10 8.72 -8.68
N ARG A 206 -7.82 7.94 -7.86
CA ARG A 206 -8.99 7.17 -8.28
C ARG A 206 -10.04 8.06 -8.90
N ARG A 207 -10.47 9.10 -8.19
CA ARG A 207 -11.49 10.03 -8.67
C ARG A 207 -11.09 10.72 -9.98
N ARG A 208 -9.81 11.08 -10.13
CA ARG A 208 -9.31 11.67 -11.39
C ARG A 208 -9.41 10.70 -12.56
N ILE A 209 -8.98 9.45 -12.39
CA ILE A 209 -9.04 8.44 -13.46
C ILE A 209 -10.49 8.17 -13.83
N LEU A 210 -11.38 8.02 -12.85
CA LEU A 210 -12.81 7.80 -13.10
C LEU A 210 -13.48 8.98 -13.81
N ALA A 211 -13.13 10.22 -13.46
CA ALA A 211 -13.64 11.41 -14.15
C ALA A 211 -13.19 11.44 -15.63
N LEU A 212 -11.92 11.16 -15.89
CA LEU A 212 -11.38 11.09 -17.25
C LEU A 212 -11.96 9.93 -18.06
N ALA A 213 -12.21 8.78 -17.42
CA ALA A 213 -12.89 7.64 -18.04
C ALA A 213 -14.34 7.96 -18.41
N LYS A 214 -15.04 8.75 -17.57
CA LYS A 214 -16.39 9.23 -17.87
C LYS A 214 -16.43 10.17 -19.08
N GLU A 215 -15.45 11.08 -19.17
CA GLU A 215 -15.33 12.00 -20.32
C GLU A 215 -14.85 11.30 -21.59
N LYS A 216 -13.96 10.31 -21.45
CA LYS A 216 -13.39 9.52 -22.55
C LYS A 216 -13.37 8.04 -22.14
N PRO A 217 -14.38 7.24 -22.52
CA PRO A 217 -14.47 5.82 -22.13
C PRO A 217 -13.26 4.96 -22.51
N SER A 218 -12.55 5.32 -23.59
CA SER A 218 -11.30 4.64 -23.98
C SER A 218 -10.08 5.01 -23.12
N TYR A 219 -10.23 5.89 -22.14
CA TYR A 219 -9.15 6.30 -21.24
C TYR A 219 -8.85 5.25 -20.17
N TYR A 220 -9.82 4.49 -19.68
CA TYR A 220 -9.61 3.44 -18.68
C TYR A 220 -10.80 2.48 -18.64
N SER A 221 -10.54 1.18 -18.73
CA SER A 221 -11.58 0.14 -18.70
C SER A 221 -11.85 -0.34 -17.27
N ILE A 222 -12.97 0.08 -16.69
CA ILE A 222 -13.41 -0.40 -15.35
C ILE A 222 -13.80 -1.88 -15.42
N GLU A 223 -14.35 -2.34 -16.53
CA GLU A 223 -14.72 -3.75 -16.73
C GLU A 223 -13.48 -4.66 -16.65
N GLU A 224 -12.43 -4.29 -17.38
CA GLU A 224 -11.20 -5.07 -17.47
C GLU A 224 -10.37 -4.95 -16.20
N TYR A 225 -10.15 -3.72 -15.71
CA TYR A 225 -9.19 -3.45 -14.64
C TYR A 225 -9.82 -3.26 -13.26
N GLY A 226 -11.15 -3.14 -13.16
CA GLY A 226 -11.81 -2.75 -11.92
C GLY A 226 -11.68 -1.26 -11.62
N ILE A 227 -12.18 -0.84 -10.47
CA ILE A 227 -12.04 0.54 -9.99
C ILE A 227 -10.55 0.82 -9.71
N PRO A 228 -9.97 1.96 -10.13
CA PRO A 228 -8.57 2.27 -9.84
C PRO A 228 -8.28 2.23 -8.34
N ILE A 229 -7.18 1.59 -7.93
CA ILE A 229 -6.80 1.47 -6.51
C ILE A 229 -7.95 0.83 -5.70
N ASN A 230 -8.51 -0.26 -6.22
CA ASN A 230 -9.50 -1.07 -5.51
C ASN A 230 -8.87 -1.85 -4.35
N ASP A 231 -9.68 -2.54 -3.57
CA ASP A 231 -9.23 -3.31 -2.42
C ASP A 231 -8.27 -4.43 -2.83
N LEU A 232 -8.53 -5.12 -3.95
CA LEU A 232 -7.65 -6.20 -4.42
C LEU A 232 -6.22 -5.69 -4.70
N ASP A 233 -6.11 -4.56 -5.41
CA ASP A 233 -4.82 -3.94 -5.71
C ASP A 233 -4.14 -3.39 -4.46
N SER A 234 -4.92 -2.87 -3.51
CA SER A 234 -4.41 -2.37 -2.22
C SER A 234 -3.87 -3.50 -1.35
N ILE A 235 -4.59 -4.63 -1.25
CA ILE A 235 -4.15 -5.85 -0.55
C ILE A 235 -2.88 -6.40 -1.21
N ALA A 236 -2.84 -6.49 -2.55
CA ALA A 236 -1.65 -6.96 -3.27
C ALA A 236 -0.44 -6.04 -3.02
N THR A 237 -0.67 -4.73 -2.93
CA THR A 237 0.38 -3.74 -2.63
C THR A 237 0.92 -3.91 -1.21
N ILE A 238 0.06 -4.05 -0.19
CA ILE A 238 0.51 -4.38 1.18
C ILE A 238 1.25 -5.72 1.20
N GLY A 239 0.77 -6.71 0.45
CA GLY A 239 1.44 -8.00 0.28
C GLY A 239 2.85 -7.87 -0.30
N THR A 240 3.07 -6.94 -1.23
CA THR A 240 4.40 -6.68 -1.81
C THR A 240 5.41 -6.23 -0.75
N PHE A 241 4.99 -5.41 0.21
CA PHE A 241 5.84 -4.95 1.31
C PHE A 241 5.97 -5.93 2.48
N SER A 242 5.11 -6.94 2.53
CA SER A 242 5.04 -7.93 3.60
C SER A 242 5.28 -9.35 3.09
N THR A 243 4.23 -10.05 2.67
CA THR A 243 4.20 -11.45 2.28
C THR A 243 5.22 -11.81 1.20
N THR A 244 5.34 -10.98 0.17
CA THR A 244 6.31 -11.16 -0.91
C THR A 244 7.75 -11.02 -0.39
N LEU A 245 8.02 -10.11 0.55
CA LEU A 245 9.35 -10.07 1.17
C LEU A 245 9.64 -11.35 1.96
N ILE A 246 8.69 -11.76 2.81
CA ILE A 246 8.82 -12.92 3.69
C ILE A 246 9.05 -14.23 2.91
N TRP A 247 8.22 -14.50 1.90
CA TRP A 247 8.17 -15.81 1.24
C TRP A 247 8.82 -15.86 -0.14
N LEU A 248 9.18 -14.72 -0.74
CA LEU A 248 9.82 -14.68 -2.05
C LEU A 248 11.19 -13.99 -2.01
N SER A 249 11.25 -12.72 -1.58
CA SER A 249 12.47 -11.91 -1.72
C SER A 249 13.56 -12.31 -0.73
N PHE A 250 13.25 -12.51 0.55
CA PHE A 250 14.24 -12.93 1.55
C PHE A 250 14.77 -14.34 1.28
N PRO A 251 13.93 -15.37 1.01
CA PRO A 251 14.44 -16.71 0.70
C PRO A 251 15.35 -16.77 -0.53
N ARG A 252 15.10 -15.94 -1.55
CA ARG A 252 15.97 -15.82 -2.73
C ARG A 252 17.35 -15.25 -2.43
N GLN A 253 17.47 -14.52 -1.33
CA GLN A 253 18.71 -13.96 -0.81
C GLN A 253 19.32 -14.83 0.30
N GLY A 254 18.76 -16.03 0.56
CA GLY A 254 19.23 -16.94 1.61
C GLY A 254 18.80 -16.55 3.02
N ILE A 255 17.86 -15.59 3.17
CA ILE A 255 17.35 -15.11 4.45
C ILE A 255 16.03 -15.81 4.76
N PHE A 256 15.94 -16.43 5.92
CA PHE A 256 14.75 -17.11 6.41
C PHE A 256 14.38 -16.55 7.78
N LEU A 257 13.23 -15.88 7.84
CA LEU A 257 12.73 -15.28 9.07
C LEU A 257 12.31 -16.35 10.08
N ARG A 258 12.52 -16.05 11.36
CA ARG A 258 11.98 -16.84 12.47
C ARG A 258 10.44 -16.71 12.50
N PRO A 259 9.70 -17.71 13.01
CA PRO A 259 8.24 -17.62 13.09
C PRO A 259 7.72 -16.36 13.78
N GLN A 260 8.40 -15.91 14.84
CA GLN A 260 8.04 -14.69 15.55
C GLN A 260 8.23 -13.44 14.68
N GLU A 261 9.33 -13.36 13.92
CA GLU A 261 9.60 -12.24 13.01
C GLU A 261 8.54 -12.14 11.91
N ILE A 262 8.07 -13.29 11.41
CA ILE A 262 6.97 -13.33 10.43
C ILE A 262 5.69 -12.76 11.07
N THR A 263 5.33 -13.21 12.26
CA THR A 263 4.13 -12.72 12.97
C THR A 263 4.20 -11.21 13.24
N ASP A 264 5.33 -10.74 13.77
CA ASP A 264 5.53 -9.33 14.13
C ASP A 264 5.55 -8.44 12.87
N TYR A 265 6.21 -8.87 11.79
CA TYR A 265 6.27 -8.11 10.54
C TYR A 265 4.90 -8.05 9.82
N ILE A 266 4.11 -9.13 9.87
CA ILE A 266 2.73 -9.11 9.36
C ILE A 266 1.86 -8.16 10.19
N ALA A 267 2.00 -8.14 11.51
CA ALA A 267 1.26 -7.20 12.37
C ALA A 267 1.59 -5.73 12.05
N LEU A 268 2.86 -5.41 11.82
CA LEU A 268 3.28 -4.08 11.35
C LEU A 268 2.56 -3.68 10.06
N TRP A 269 2.59 -4.54 9.04
CA TRP A 269 1.97 -4.23 7.75
C TRP A 269 0.44 -4.28 7.79
N ARG A 270 -0.17 -5.00 8.73
CA ARG A 270 -1.60 -4.91 9.04
C ARG A 270 -1.98 -3.52 9.58
N LEU A 271 -1.14 -2.92 10.44
CA LEU A 271 -1.35 -1.55 10.93
C LEU A 271 -1.19 -0.52 9.81
N VAL A 272 -0.18 -0.68 8.96
CA VAL A 272 -0.02 0.18 7.78
C VAL A 272 -1.21 0.04 6.82
N ALA A 273 -1.74 -1.18 6.61
CA ALA A 273 -2.94 -1.42 5.83
C ALA A 273 -4.15 -0.67 6.39
N HIS A 274 -4.35 -0.68 7.72
CA HIS A 274 -5.41 0.08 8.40
C HIS A 274 -5.33 1.58 8.08
N TYR A 275 -4.16 2.19 8.28
CA TYR A 275 -3.98 3.62 8.02
C TYR A 275 -4.16 4.01 6.55
N LEU A 276 -3.89 3.07 5.63
CA LEU A 276 -4.08 3.25 4.20
C LEU A 276 -5.51 2.97 3.71
N GLY A 277 -6.43 2.56 4.60
CA GLY A 277 -7.80 2.20 4.23
C GLY A 277 -7.91 0.86 3.49
N THR A 278 -6.93 -0.03 3.66
CA THR A 278 -6.90 -1.36 3.04
C THR A 278 -7.52 -2.41 3.98
N PRO A 279 -8.34 -3.35 3.48
CA PRO A 279 -8.90 -4.41 4.31
C PRO A 279 -7.83 -5.21 5.09
N THR A 280 -7.96 -5.23 6.42
CA THR A 280 -6.93 -5.77 7.32
C THR A 280 -7.08 -7.25 7.64
N THR A 281 -8.25 -7.85 7.34
CA THR A 281 -8.57 -9.26 7.65
C THR A 281 -7.59 -10.23 6.98
N TYR A 282 -7.11 -9.89 5.78
CA TYR A 282 -6.11 -10.65 5.05
C TYR A 282 -4.75 -10.69 5.76
N PHE A 283 -4.44 -9.72 6.62
CA PHE A 283 -3.19 -9.64 7.37
C PHE A 283 -3.37 -9.98 8.86
N SER A 284 -4.50 -10.57 9.25
CA SER A 284 -4.83 -10.93 10.64
C SER A 284 -3.87 -11.94 11.28
N SER A 285 -3.21 -12.76 10.46
CA SER A 285 -2.18 -13.72 10.87
C SER A 285 -1.26 -14.04 9.70
N PRO A 286 -0.07 -14.65 9.94
CA PRO A 286 0.76 -15.17 8.87
C PRO A 286 0.04 -16.16 7.94
N ALA A 287 -0.86 -16.99 8.49
CA ALA A 287 -1.64 -17.93 7.70
C ALA A 287 -2.63 -17.20 6.78
N SER A 288 -3.39 -16.23 7.30
CA SER A 288 -4.30 -15.39 6.50
C SER A 288 -3.54 -14.65 5.40
N ALA A 289 -2.40 -14.06 5.73
CA ALA A 289 -1.59 -13.28 4.79
C ALA A 289 -1.03 -14.15 3.66
N LYS A 290 -0.62 -15.37 4.00
CA LYS A 290 -0.12 -16.34 3.02
C LYS A 290 -1.24 -16.85 2.10
N LYS A 291 -2.47 -16.99 2.58
CA LYS A 291 -3.65 -17.38 1.78
C LYS A 291 -4.05 -16.31 0.76
N SER A 292 -3.95 -15.03 1.15
CA SER A 292 -4.18 -13.90 0.24
C SER A 292 -3.05 -13.69 -0.76
N TRP A 293 -1.89 -14.32 -0.56
CA TRP A 293 -0.75 -14.17 -1.44
C TRP A 293 -0.89 -15.09 -2.66
N ASN A 294 -1.16 -14.49 -3.81
CA ASN A 294 -1.21 -15.19 -5.08
C ASN A 294 -0.12 -14.64 -6.01
N PRO A 295 0.99 -15.36 -6.19
CA PRO A 295 2.02 -14.94 -7.12
C PRO A 295 1.64 -15.18 -8.60
N SER A 296 0.40 -15.54 -8.93
CA SER A 296 -0.07 -15.73 -10.31
C SER A 296 -1.14 -14.71 -10.76
N SER A 297 -1.55 -13.79 -9.88
CA SER A 297 -2.65 -12.81 -10.10
C SER A 297 -2.21 -11.42 -10.53
#